data_AF-A0A5E4C2A2-F1
#
_entry.id   AF-A0A5E4C2A2-F1
#
_cell.length_a   1.000
_cell.length_b   1.000
_cell.length_c   1.000
_cell.angle_alpha   90.00
_cell.angle_beta   90.00
_cell.angle_gamma   90.00
#
_symmetry.space_group_name_H-M   'P 1'
#
loop_
_entity.id
_entity.type
_entity.pdbx_description
1 polymer ?
#
loop_
_entity_poly.entity_id
_entity_poly.type
_entity_poly.pdbx_seq_one_letter_code
_entity_poly.pdbx_strand_id
1 'polypeptide(L)' 'HRPYQVITARVHPGESNASWVMKGTLEFLVSNDPVARLLRENFIFKIIPMLNPDGVING' A
#
# COMPACT_ATOMS: atom_id res chain seq x y z
N HIS A 1 -4.99 3.15 22.02
CA HIS A 1 -4.11 2.33 21.18
C HIS A 1 -4.74 2.22 19.80
N ARG A 2 -4.10 2.74 18.75
CA ARG A 2 -4.62 2.64 17.38
C ARG A 2 -4.30 1.25 16.80
N PRO A 3 -5.26 0.53 16.23
CA PRO A 3 -5.00 -0.75 15.57
C PRO A 3 -4.04 -0.60 14.38
N TYR A 4 -3.33 -1.67 14.08
CA TYR A 4 -2.46 -1.76 12.91
C TYR A 4 -3.23 -2.30 11.70
N GLN A 5 -3.04 -1.67 10.55
CA GLN A 5 -3.47 -2.20 9.25
C GLN A 5 -2.23 -2.45 8.40
N VAL A 6 -1.99 -3.72 8.07
CA VAL A 6 -0.89 -4.10 7.17
C VAL A 6 -1.43 -4.21 5.75
N ILE A 7 -0.74 -3.59 4.79
CA ILE A 7 -1.07 -3.66 3.37
C ILE A 7 0.20 -4.07 2.63
N THR A 8 0.10 -5.12 1.81
CA THR A 8 1.22 -5.60 0.99
C THR A 8 0.77 -5.77 -0.46
N ALA A 9 1.70 -5.68 -1.40
CA ALA A 9 1.42 -5.89 -2.81
C ALA A 9 2.61 -6.56 -3.54
N ARG A 10 2.36 -7.03 -4.77
CA ARG A 10 3.34 -7.69 -5.66
C ARG A 10 4.06 -8.86 -5.00
N VAL A 11 3.29 -9.87 -4.59
CA VAL A 11 3.85 -11.19 -4.22
C VAL A 11 4.16 -11.98 -5.48
N HIS A 12 3.19 -12.08 -6.39
CA HIS A 12 3.45 -12.63 -7.71
C HIS A 12 3.99 -11.52 -8.61
N PRO A 13 5.12 -11.75 -9.31
CA PRO A 13 5.79 -10.70 -10.06
C PRO A 13 4.95 -10.22 -11.25
N GLY A 14 4.19 -11.11 -11.89
CA GLY A 14 3.29 -10.80 -13.01
C GLY A 14 2.07 -9.93 -12.68
N GLU A 15 1.71 -9.76 -11.40
CA GLU A 15 0.55 -8.97 -10.95
C GLU A 15 0.84 -7.46 -10.94
N SER A 16 1.35 -6.93 -12.06
CA SER A 16 1.78 -5.52 -12.18
C SER A 16 0.68 -4.50 -11.84
N ASN A 17 -0.59 -4.85 -12.06
CA ASN A 17 -1.75 -4.06 -11.65
C ASN A 17 -1.77 -3.78 -10.13
N ALA A 18 -1.25 -4.68 -9.30
CA ALA A 18 -1.18 -4.48 -7.86
C ALA A 18 -0.29 -3.28 -7.47
N SER A 19 0.74 -2.96 -8.26
CA SER A 19 1.56 -1.76 -8.04
C SER A 19 0.79 -0.48 -8.30
N TRP A 20 -0.10 -0.47 -9.29
CA TRP A 20 -0.93 0.71 -9.59
C TRP A 20 -1.98 0.95 -8.51
N VAL A 21 -2.62 -0.12 -8.01
CA VAL A 21 -3.54 -0.03 -6.87
C VAL A 21 -2.81 0.45 -5.61
N MET A 22 -1.60 -0.08 -5.35
CA MET A 22 -0.78 0.34 -4.23
C MET A 22 -0.37 1.82 -4.35
N LYS A 23 0.01 2.28 -5.55
CA LYS A 23 0.31 3.68 -5.81
C LYS A 23 -0.88 4.58 -5.48
N GLY A 24 -2.07 4.26 -6.00
CA GLY A 24 -3.29 5.04 -5.71
C GLY A 24 -3.67 5.00 -4.22
N THR A 25 -3.46 3.86 -3.56
CA THR A 25 -3.70 3.72 -2.11
C THR A 25 -2.77 4.63 -1.32
N LEU A 26 -1.47 4.67 -1.67
CA LEU A 26 -0.51 5.56 -1.04
C LEU A 26 -0.87 7.03 -1.29
N GLU A 27 -1.16 7.40 -2.54
CA GLU A 27 -1.56 8.76 -2.92
C GLU A 27 -2.79 9.22 -2.13
N PHE A 28 -3.82 8.39 -2.03
CA PHE A 28 -5.00 8.67 -1.19
C PHE A 28 -4.62 8.79 0.29
N LEU A 29 -3.92 7.79 0.84
CA LEU A 29 -3.56 7.73 2.25
C LEU A 29 -2.62 8.84 2.70
N VAL A 30 -1.85 9.49 1.82
CA VAL A 30 -1.01 10.66 2.16
C VAL A 30 -1.66 11.99 1.80
N SER A 31 -2.79 11.97 1.11
CA SER A 31 -3.50 13.17 0.68
C SER A 31 -4.09 13.96 1.86
N ASN A 32 -4.59 15.15 1.51
CA ASN A 32 -5.36 16.03 2.38
C ASN A 32 -6.85 15.69 2.47
N ASP A 33 -7.29 14.60 1.82
CA ASP A 33 -8.69 14.18 1.88
C ASP A 33 -9.12 13.96 3.34
N PRO A 34 -10.28 14.50 3.78
CA PRO A 34 -10.77 14.34 5.14
C PRO A 34 -10.90 12.87 5.56
N VAL A 35 -11.28 11.97 4.65
CA VAL A 35 -11.38 10.53 4.91
C VAL A 35 -9.99 9.94 5.13
N ALA A 36 -9.01 10.32 4.31
CA ALA A 36 -7.64 9.85 4.48
C ALA A 36 -7.04 10.32 5.82
N ARG A 37 -7.32 11.56 6.24
CA ARG A 37 -6.92 12.07 7.56
C ARG A 37 -7.57 11.27 8.69
N LEU A 38 -8.89 11.06 8.63
CA LEU A 38 -9.62 10.27 9.61
C LEU A 38 -9.03 8.85 9.74
N LEU A 39 -8.73 8.19 8.62
CA LEU A 39 -8.09 6.88 8.63
C LEU A 39 -6.71 6.93 9.29
N ARG A 40 -5.88 7.90 8.93
CA ARG A 40 -4.55 8.13 9.55
C ARG A 40 -4.61 8.54 11.01
N GLU A 41 -5.74 8.98 11.54
CA GLU A 41 -5.94 9.25 12.97
C GLU A 41 -6.36 7.99 13.73
N ASN A 42 -7.08 7.07 13.07
CA ASN A 42 -7.63 5.86 13.69
C ASN A 42 -6.73 4.62 13.55
N PHE A 43 -5.92 4.50 12.49
CA PHE A 43 -5.14 3.29 12.19
C PHE A 43 -3.66 3.60 11.95
N ILE A 44 -2.76 2.74 12.43
CA ILE A 44 -1.35 2.80 12.01
C ILE A 44 -1.18 1.88 10.80
N PHE A 45 -0.92 2.47 9.64
CA PHE A 45 -0.68 1.71 8.41
C PHE A 45 0.78 1.25 8.33
N LYS A 46 0.98 -0.05 8.05
CA LYS A 46 2.28 -0.65 7.73
C LYS A 46 2.22 -1.17 6.30
N ILE A 47 2.99 -0.56 5.40
CA ILE A 47 2.82 -0.78 3.96
C ILE A 47 4.12 -1.33 3.36
N ILE A 48 4.03 -2.48 2.69
CA ILE A 48 5.10 -3.04 1.85
C ILE A 48 4.62 -3.01 0.40
N PRO A 49 5.07 -2.03 -0.42
CA PRO A 49 4.50 -1.82 -1.74
C PRO A 49 4.87 -2.92 -2.75
N MET A 50 5.94 -3.67 -2.47
CA MET A 50 6.40 -4.77 -3.31
C MET A 50 7.09 -5.82 -2.45
N LEU A 51 6.53 -7.03 -2.42
CA LEU A 51 7.10 -8.16 -1.65
C LEU A 51 8.12 -8.97 -2.45
N ASN A 52 8.02 -8.99 -3.77
CA ASN A 52 8.89 -9.78 -4.64
C ASN A 52 9.63 -8.90 -5.67
N PRO A 53 10.54 -8.01 -5.23
CA PRO A 53 11.27 -7.15 -6.16
C PRO A 53 12.15 -7.94 -7.14
N ASP A 54 12.76 -9.03 -6.68
CA ASP A 54 13.64 -9.86 -7.52
C ASP A 54 12.86 -10.52 -8.66
N GLY A 55 11.72 -11.15 -8.36
CA GLY A 55 10.86 -11.73 -9.40
C GLY A 55 10.38 -10.67 -10.39
N VAL A 56 10.03 -9.47 -9.93
CA VAL A 56 9.59 -8.38 -10.81
C VAL A 56 10.68 -7.93 -11.78
N ILE A 57 11.94 -7.89 -11.34
CA ILE A 57 13.08 -7.54 -12.19
C ILE A 57 13.38 -8.63 -13.21
N ASN A 58 13.17 -9.90 -12.85
CA ASN A 58 13.56 -11.06 -13.68
C ASN A 58 12.45 -11.62 -14.58
N GLY A 59 11.17 -11.29 -14.34
CA GLY A 59 10.02 -11.73 -15.14
C GLY A 59 9.20 -12.82 -14.46
#